data_AF-A0A2V7I8H8-F1
#
_entry.id   AF-A0A2V7I8H8-F1
#
_cell.length_a   1.000
_cell.length_b   1.000
_cell.length_c   1.000
_cell.angle_alpha   90.00
_cell.angle_beta   90.00
_cell.angle_gamma   90.00
#
_symmetry.space_group_name_H-M   'P 1'
#
loop_
_entity.id
_entity.type
_entity.pdbx_description
1 polymer ?
#
loop_
_entity_poly.entity_id
_entity_poly.type
_entity_poly.pdbx_seq_one_letter_code
_entity_poly.pdbx_strand_id
1 'polypeptide(L)' 'MLDYIKNLRAMIGHTKIIVPGVRALLFNSQGELLLERQALFGSWALPHGCIDVGESVFDALKR' A
#
# COMPACT_ATOMS: atom_id res chain seq x y z
N MET A 1 7.56 -1.98 6.79
CA MET A 1 6.09 -2.15 6.73
C MET A 1 5.54 -3.19 7.71
N LEU A 2 6.04 -4.43 7.69
CA LEU A 2 5.46 -5.48 8.55
C LEU A 2 5.60 -5.18 10.04
N ASP A 3 6.71 -4.59 10.49
CA ASP A 3 6.99 -4.51 11.92
C ASP A 3 6.09 -3.52 12.68
N TYR A 4 5.86 -2.30 12.17
CA TYR A 4 5.04 -1.32 12.88
C TYR A 4 3.58 -1.77 13.02
N ILE A 5 2.93 -2.12 11.91
CA ILE A 5 1.51 -2.56 11.93
C ILE A 5 1.37 -3.86 12.73
N LYS A 6 2.32 -4.81 12.62
CA LYS A 6 2.28 -6.05 13.42
C LYS A 6 2.44 -5.75 14.92
N ASN A 7 3.40 -4.91 15.29
CA ASN A 7 3.62 -4.52 16.68
C ASN A 7 2.39 -3.80 17.24
N LEU A 8 1.82 -2.87 16.47
CA LEU A 8 0.59 -2.17 16.86
C LEU A 8 -0.57 -3.16 17.06
N ARG A 9 -0.75 -4.13 16.14
CA ARG A 9 -1.77 -5.18 16.26
C ARG A 9 -1.57 -6.08 17.48
N ALA A 10 -0.34 -6.41 17.83
CA ALA A 10 -0.04 -7.17 19.04
C ALA A 10 -0.48 -6.42 20.32
N MET A 11 -0.43 -5.09 20.30
CA MET A 11 -0.79 -4.25 21.45
C MET A 11 -2.30 -3.98 21.57
N ILE A 12 -2.98 -3.72 20.45
CA ILE A 12 -4.38 -3.23 20.46
C ILE A 12 -5.41 -4.26 19.98
N GLY A 13 -4.94 -5.45 19.58
CA GLY A 13 -5.77 -6.51 19.00
C GLY A 13 -6.53 -6.06 17.76
N HIS A 14 -7.83 -6.38 17.73
CA HIS A 14 -8.73 -6.11 16.61
C HIS A 14 -9.38 -4.72 16.64
N THR A 15 -8.94 -3.83 17.54
CA THR A 15 -9.43 -2.45 17.59
C THR A 15 -9.23 -1.77 16.23
N LYS A 16 -10.26 -1.05 15.77
CA LYS A 16 -10.19 -0.30 14.51
C LYS A 16 -9.10 0.76 14.58
N ILE A 17 -8.33 0.89 13.51
CA ILE A 17 -7.29 1.90 13.35
C ILE A 17 -7.33 2.48 11.95
N ILE A 18 -6.77 3.67 11.82
CA ILE A 18 -6.50 4.30 10.53
C ILE A 18 -5.15 3.79 10.05
N VAL A 19 -5.09 3.29 8.82
CA VAL A 19 -3.86 2.92 8.14
C VAL A 19 -3.74 3.79 6.89
N PRO A 20 -2.83 4.78 6.89
CA PRO A 20 -2.59 5.59 5.71
C PRO A 20 -2.03 4.73 4.58
N GLY A 21 -2.55 4.94 3.37
CA GLY A 21 -2.12 4.24 2.18
C GLY A 21 -1.98 5.17 0.99
N VAL A 22 -1.26 4.69 -0.02
CA VAL A 22 -0.98 5.41 -1.26
C VAL A 22 -1.25 4.50 -2.46
N ARG A 23 -1.63 5.09 -3.59
CA ARG A 23 -1.82 4.41 -4.88
C ARG A 23 -1.22 5.24 -6.01
N ALA A 24 -0.73 4.59 -7.05
CA ALA A 24 -0.23 5.26 -8.25
C ALA A 24 -1.07 4.95 -9.49
N LEU A 25 -1.14 5.95 -10.37
CA LEU A 25 -1.47 5.75 -11.78
C LEU A 25 -0.17 5.87 -12.56
N LEU A 26 0.30 4.77 -13.14
CA LEU A 26 1.54 4.72 -13.91
C LEU A 26 1.20 4.38 -15.34
N PHE A 27 1.52 5.29 -16.25
CA PHE A 27 1.26 5.13 -17.67
C PHE A 27 2.58 4.87 -18.41
N ASN A 28 2.57 3.95 -19.37
CA ASN A 28 3.67 3.82 -20.31
C ASN A 28 3.58 4.91 -21.41
N SER A 29 4.55 4.91 -22.34
CA SER A 29 4.58 5.86 -23.46
C SER A 29 3.38 5.74 -24.43
N GLN A 30 2.66 4.63 -24.40
CA GLN A 30 1.49 4.35 -25.22
C GLN A 30 0.18 4.77 -24.52
N GLY A 31 0.25 5.26 -23.28
CA GLY A 31 -0.91 5.64 -22.48
C GLY A 31 -1.61 4.46 -21.79
N GLU A 32 -0.99 3.28 -21.75
CA GLU A 32 -1.54 2.11 -21.06
C GLU A 32 -1.23 2.19 -19.56
N LEU A 33 -2.20 1.82 -18.72
CA LEU A 33 -2.09 1.87 -17.26
C LEU A 33 -1.50 0.57 -16.70
N LEU A 34 -0.48 0.68 -15.85
CA LEU A 34 0.02 -0.44 -15.08
C LEU A 34 -0.99 -0.86 -14.01
N LEU A 35 -1.36 -2.14 -14.03
CA LEU A 35 -2.15 -2.80 -13.00
C LEU A 35 -1.38 -3.99 -12.44
N GLU A 36 -1.54 -4.24 -11.16
CA GLU A 36 -1.08 -5.45 -10.49
C GLU A 36 -2.22 -6.44 -10.31
N ARG A 37 -1.91 -7.73 -10.40
CA ARG A 37 -2.87 -8.80 -10.12
C ARG A 37 -2.73 -9.23 -8.66
N GLN A 38 -3.74 -8.97 -7.85
CA GLN A 38 -3.70 -9.26 -6.43
C GLN A 38 -3.67 -10.77 -6.20
N ALA A 39 -2.66 -11.25 -5.47
CA ALA A 39 -2.48 -12.68 -5.21
C ALA A 39 -3.68 -13.30 -4.47
N LEU A 40 -4.28 -12.57 -3.53
CA LEU A 40 -5.35 -13.09 -2.68
C LEU A 40 -6.72 -13.12 -3.36
N PHE A 41 -7.03 -12.09 -4.16
CA PHE A 41 -8.37 -11.91 -4.74
C PHE A 41 -8.42 -12.18 -6.25
N GLY A 42 -7.27 -12.33 -6.90
CA GLY A 42 -7.15 -12.54 -8.34
C GLY A 42 -7.57 -11.35 -9.22
N SER A 43 -8.04 -10.26 -8.61
CA SER A 43 -8.47 -9.02 -9.25
C SER A 43 -7.29 -8.14 -9.66
N TRP A 44 -7.55 -7.24 -10.61
CA TRP A 44 -6.61 -6.20 -11.00
C TRP A 44 -6.78 -4.97 -10.13
N ALA A 45 -5.66 -4.34 -9.75
CA ALA A 45 -5.67 -3.10 -8.99
C ALA A 45 -4.50 -2.19 -9.36
N LEU A 46 -4.57 -0.95 -8.89
CA LEU A 46 -3.46 -0.02 -8.97
C LEU A 46 -2.31 -0.49 -8.08
N PRO A 47 -1.05 -0.25 -8.49
CA PRO A 47 0.08 -0.33 -7.58
C PRO A 47 -0.20 0.51 -6.32
N HIS A 48 -0.07 -0.12 -5.16
CA HIS A 48 -0.46 0.50 -3.89
C HIS A 48 0.36 -0.02 -2.71
N GLY A 49 0.33 0.73 -1.62
CA GLY A 49 1.02 0.36 -0.38
C GLY A 49 0.53 1.14 0.82
N CYS A 50 0.86 0.64 2.01
CA CYS A 50 0.72 1.42 3.24
C CYS A 50 1.92 2.37 3.39
N ILE A 51 1.71 3.46 4.14
CA ILE A 51 2.76 4.41 4.49
C ILE A 51 3.32 4.04 5.87
N ASP A 52 4.64 3.85 5.99
CA ASP A 52 5.27 3.63 7.28
C ASP A 52 5.46 4.95 8.06
N VAL A 53 5.63 4.84 9.38
CA VAL A 53 5.87 6.01 10.23
C VAL A 53 7.14 6.73 9.80
N GLY A 54 7.01 8.00 9.44
CA GLY A 54 8.12 8.85 9.00
C GLY A 54 8.39 8.79 7.49
N GLU A 55 7.73 7.93 6.71
CA GLU A 55 7.79 7.98 5.25
C GLU A 55 7.00 9.19 4.71
N SER A 56 7.51 9.84 3.67
CA SER A 56 6.68 10.71 2.83
C SER A 56 5.76 9.87 1.95
N VAL A 57 4.68 10.47 1.44
CA VAL A 57 3.76 9.81 0.49
C VAL A 57 4.52 9.31 -0.74
N PHE A 58 5.52 10.06 -1.20
CA PHE A 58 6.29 9.72 -2.39
C PHE A 58 7.30 8.60 -2.14
N ASP A 59 7.96 8.58 -0.99
CA ASP A 59 8.88 7.50 -0.63
C ASP A 59 8.13 6.18 -0.44
N ALA A 60 6.98 6.21 0.23
CA ALA A 60 6.11 5.05 0.40
C ALA A 60 5.62 4.48 -0.93
N LEU A 61 5.41 5.33 -1.93
CA LEU A 61 4.97 4.91 -3.27
C LEU A 61 6.09 4.29 -4.12
N LYS A 62 7.35 4.69 -3.89
CA LYS A 62 8.51 4.22 -4.67
C LYS A 62 9.04 2.86 -4.25
N ARG A 63 8.81 2.47 -2.99
CA ARG A 63 9.32 1.24 -2.37
C ARG A 63 8.53 0.00 -2.81
#